data_AF-A0A3A0FWB4-F1
#
_entry.id   AF-A0A3A0FWB4-F1
#
_cell.length_a   1.000
_cell.length_b   1.000
_cell.length_c   1.000
_cell.angle_alpha   90.00
_cell.angle_beta   90.00
_cell.angle_gamma   90.00
#
_symmetry.space_group_name_H-M   'P 1'
#
loop_
_entity.id
_entity.type
_entity.pdbx_description
1 polymer ?
#
loop_
_entity_poly.entity_id
_entity_poly.type
_entity_poly.pdbx_seq_one_letter_code
_entity_poly.pdbx_strand_id
1 'polypeptide(L)'
;RGDASKAGGAGAQGAGGAARDELTTTLKSLQDKITEQRSAALARRKAEKRPASAISQVVVADDQKERLRKEYEEAQRMMRSDIEGLHKTLKTEIEGSDLPKLREFMLGLAEQIKVGEDAEIEARVKGAALMAIIGQAGEHAWEMLNASMQQAGEEWPEPDGLPPNATKEQFALARERSLTDVRELFLGLPPQAIAELTIGVVPAWKISYPAKSSWLWRQVSLRGVAAGIQSSMTRSVVTELKSAGEALRSEILGLVTNELNTLNAAIAKGTHSLEEVDHMLRTARSAVEGLIKERVLEKAAPVFARYAV
;
A
#
# COMPACT_ATOMS: atom_id res chain seq x y z
N ARG A 1 -32.18 -9.89 75.32
CA ARG A 1 -31.88 -8.46 75.62
C ARG A 1 -30.61 -8.12 74.87
N GLY A 2 -30.75 -7.44 73.74
CA GLY A 2 -29.63 -6.76 73.09
C GLY A 2 -29.36 -5.44 73.80
N ASP A 3 -28.12 -4.96 73.77
CA ASP A 3 -27.65 -3.94 72.83
C ASP A 3 -26.24 -3.50 73.25
N ALA A 4 -25.29 -3.49 72.32
CA ALA A 4 -24.08 -2.68 72.45
C ALA A 4 -23.35 -2.52 71.11
N SER A 5 -23.17 -1.25 70.75
CA SER A 5 -22.05 -0.68 69.99
C SER A 5 -22.05 -0.84 68.47
N LYS A 6 -22.48 0.23 67.78
CA LYS A 6 -22.07 0.59 66.42
C LYS A 6 -21.00 1.68 66.52
N ALA A 7 -19.79 1.37 66.06
CA ALA A 7 -18.79 2.35 65.67
C ALA A 7 -17.95 1.78 64.51
N GLY A 8 -17.68 2.62 63.51
CA GLY A 8 -16.51 2.50 62.64
C GLY A 8 -16.78 2.20 61.17
N GLY A 9 -16.23 3.07 60.30
CA GLY A 9 -15.69 2.62 59.01
C GLY A 9 -16.23 3.30 57.76
N ALA A 10 -16.12 4.63 57.66
CA ALA A 10 -16.13 5.31 56.38
C ALA A 10 -14.69 5.40 55.83
N GLY A 11 -14.51 5.13 54.53
CA GLY A 11 -13.36 5.60 53.77
C GLY A 11 -12.67 4.53 52.92
N ALA A 12 -12.73 4.74 51.60
CA ALA A 12 -11.67 4.48 50.60
C ALA A 12 -12.19 3.94 49.24
N GLN A 13 -13.22 4.55 48.66
CA GLN A 13 -13.52 4.42 47.22
C GLN A 13 -14.02 5.78 46.72
N GLY A 14 -13.17 6.56 46.05
CA GLY A 14 -13.58 7.86 45.52
C GLY A 14 -12.48 8.70 44.86
N ALA A 15 -11.21 8.48 45.19
CA ALA A 15 -10.12 9.35 44.72
C ALA A 15 -9.64 9.08 43.28
N GLY A 16 -9.84 7.88 42.72
CA GLY A 16 -9.31 7.51 41.40
C GLY A 16 -10.15 7.96 40.20
N GLY A 17 -11.47 8.14 40.38
CA GLY A 17 -12.37 8.61 39.32
C GLY A 17 -12.27 10.11 39.09
N ALA A 18 -12.28 10.89 40.17
CA ALA A 18 -12.20 12.35 40.11
C ALA A 18 -10.88 12.84 39.47
N ALA A 19 -9.75 12.20 39.77
CA ALA A 19 -8.46 12.55 39.19
C ALA A 19 -8.36 12.23 37.68
N ARG A 20 -9.05 11.18 37.22
CA ARG A 20 -9.09 10.80 35.80
C ARG A 20 -9.98 11.74 34.98
N ASP A 21 -11.13 12.11 35.55
CA ASP A 21 -12.07 13.04 34.93
C ASP A 21 -11.48 14.45 34.84
N GLU A 22 -10.77 14.89 35.88
CA GLU A 22 -10.06 16.18 35.90
C GLU A 22 -8.92 16.22 34.87
N LEU A 23 -8.17 15.12 34.70
CA LEU A 23 -7.11 15.00 33.68
C LEU A 23 -7.67 15.06 32.25
N THR A 24 -8.79 14.37 31.98
CA THR A 24 -9.45 14.40 30.67
C THR A 24 -10.05 15.77 30.34
N THR A 25 -10.59 16.47 31.34
CA THR A 25 -11.16 17.80 31.16
C THR A 25 -10.05 18.84 30.87
N THR A 26 -8.90 18.69 31.53
CA THR A 26 -7.73 19.55 31.34
C THR A 26 -7.07 19.33 29.98
N LEU A 27 -6.94 18.07 29.54
CA LEU A 27 -6.43 17.72 28.21
C LEU A 27 -7.31 18.27 27.08
N LYS A 28 -8.64 18.16 27.22
CA LYS A 28 -9.58 18.69 26.23
C LYS A 28 -9.53 20.22 26.15
N SER A 29 -9.46 20.91 27.29
CA SER A 29 -9.30 22.37 27.34
C SER A 29 -8.00 22.86 26.71
N LEU A 30 -6.89 22.13 26.91
CA LEU A 30 -5.61 22.43 26.27
C LEU A 30 -5.67 22.25 24.74
N GLN A 31 -6.33 21.19 24.29
CA GLN A 31 -6.49 20.89 22.86
C GLN A 31 -7.36 21.93 22.15
N ASP A 32 -8.42 22.42 22.80
CA ASP A 32 -9.27 23.49 22.27
C ASP A 32 -8.50 24.82 22.18
N LYS A 33 -7.73 25.17 23.22
CA LYS A 33 -6.87 26.38 23.22
C LYS A 33 -5.78 26.34 22.13
N ILE A 34 -5.17 25.18 21.88
CA ILE A 34 -4.18 25.01 20.82
C ILE A 34 -4.84 25.19 19.44
N THR A 35 -6.06 24.69 19.28
CA THR A 35 -6.81 24.78 18.01
C THR A 35 -7.24 26.22 17.73
N GLU A 36 -7.71 26.94 18.76
CA GLU A 36 -8.07 28.36 18.68
C GLU A 36 -6.86 29.26 18.43
N GLN A 37 -5.71 29.00 19.08
CA GLN A 37 -4.48 29.75 18.82
C GLN A 37 -3.95 29.50 17.40
N ARG A 38 -4.08 28.27 16.88
CA ARG A 38 -3.70 27.94 15.49
C ARG A 38 -4.62 28.62 14.48
N SER A 39 -5.93 28.63 14.70
CA SER A 39 -6.88 29.30 13.79
C SER A 39 -6.71 30.82 13.82
N ALA A 40 -6.45 31.41 14.99
CA ALA A 40 -6.14 32.83 15.14
C ALA A 40 -4.78 33.20 14.50
N ALA A 41 -3.76 32.35 14.62
CA ALA A 41 -2.46 32.54 13.96
C ALA A 41 -2.57 32.42 12.43
N LEU A 42 -3.37 31.48 11.93
CA LEU A 42 -3.67 31.34 10.50
C LEU A 42 -4.49 32.52 9.95
N ALA A 43 -5.43 33.05 10.73
CA ALA A 43 -6.20 34.24 10.38
C ALA A 43 -5.32 35.50 10.35
N ARG A 44 -4.44 35.69 11.34
CA ARG A 44 -3.46 36.79 11.38
C ARG A 44 -2.48 36.72 10.21
N ARG A 45 -1.98 35.52 9.88
CA ARG A 45 -1.07 35.28 8.74
C ARG A 45 -1.75 35.47 7.38
N LYS A 46 -3.08 35.31 7.29
CA LYS A 46 -3.88 35.66 6.10
C LYS A 46 -4.18 37.17 6.01
N ALA A 47 -4.30 37.86 7.15
CA ALA A 47 -4.54 39.30 7.20
C ALA A 47 -3.29 40.14 6.87
N GLU A 48 -2.10 39.69 7.24
CA GLU A 48 -0.83 40.40 6.99
C GLU A 48 -0.30 40.32 5.54
N LYS A 49 -0.93 39.50 4.67
CA LYS A 49 -0.47 39.25 3.29
C LYS A 49 -1.32 39.90 2.18
N ARG A 50 -2.06 40.97 2.45
CA ARG A 50 -2.76 41.74 1.40
C ARG A 50 -2.16 43.12 1.19
N PRO A 51 -1.11 43.27 0.36
CA PRO A 51 -0.90 44.52 -0.35
C PRO A 51 -1.92 44.65 -1.49
N ALA A 52 -2.40 45.87 -1.70
CA ALA A 52 -3.48 46.24 -2.61
C ALA A 52 -3.12 46.19 -4.12
N SER A 53 -2.22 45.29 -4.55
CA SER A 53 -1.95 44.99 -5.98
C SER A 53 -2.50 43.62 -6.43
N ALA A 54 -3.21 42.92 -5.55
CA ALA A 54 -3.52 41.50 -5.66
C ALA A 54 -4.52 41.09 -6.76
N ILE A 55 -5.26 42.00 -7.38
CA ILE A 55 -6.30 41.59 -8.35
C ILE A 55 -5.68 41.18 -9.70
N SER A 56 -4.60 41.85 -10.14
CA SER A 56 -3.97 41.54 -11.43
C SER A 56 -3.01 40.33 -11.36
N GLN A 57 -2.35 40.11 -10.22
CA GLN A 57 -1.47 38.94 -10.01
C GLN A 57 -2.21 37.65 -9.65
N VAL A 58 -3.40 37.74 -9.02
CA VAL A 58 -4.22 36.55 -8.72
C VAL A 58 -4.85 35.96 -9.99
N VAL A 59 -5.30 36.79 -10.93
CA VAL A 59 -5.85 36.31 -12.22
C VAL A 59 -4.76 35.62 -13.05
N VAL A 60 -3.55 36.17 -13.12
CA VAL A 60 -2.41 35.56 -13.84
C VAL A 60 -1.94 34.26 -13.17
N ALA A 61 -1.97 34.18 -11.84
CA ALA A 61 -1.61 32.96 -11.11
C ALA A 61 -2.68 31.86 -11.23
N ASP A 62 -3.97 32.23 -11.26
CA ASP A 62 -5.07 31.29 -11.47
C ASP A 62 -5.09 30.76 -12.91
N ASP A 63 -4.83 31.61 -13.91
CA ASP A 63 -4.70 31.19 -15.31
C ASP A 63 -3.52 30.24 -15.53
N GLN A 64 -2.37 30.51 -14.89
CA GLN A 64 -1.19 29.64 -14.95
C GLN A 64 -1.44 28.29 -14.25
N LYS A 65 -2.13 28.30 -13.11
CA LYS A 65 -2.48 27.08 -12.38
C LYS A 65 -3.47 26.22 -13.15
N GLU A 66 -4.47 26.85 -13.77
CA GLU A 66 -5.45 26.15 -14.61
C GLU A 66 -4.79 25.57 -15.86
N ARG A 67 -3.86 26.30 -16.48
CA ARG A 67 -3.07 25.79 -17.61
C ARG A 67 -2.24 24.55 -17.21
N LEU A 68 -1.49 24.62 -16.11
CA LEU A 68 -0.70 23.49 -15.61
C LEU A 68 -1.59 22.28 -15.26
N ARG A 69 -2.78 22.53 -14.70
CA ARG A 69 -3.75 21.46 -14.43
C ARG A 69 -4.22 20.78 -15.72
N LYS A 70 -4.56 21.55 -16.76
CA LYS A 70 -4.96 20.99 -18.06
C LYS A 70 -3.83 20.20 -18.72
N GLU A 71 -2.61 20.72 -18.69
CA GLU A 71 -1.42 20.03 -19.22
C GLU A 71 -1.18 18.71 -18.47
N TYR A 72 -1.35 18.71 -17.14
CA TYR A 72 -1.26 17.51 -16.30
C TYR A 72 -2.36 16.47 -16.64
N GLU A 73 -3.63 16.90 -16.71
CA GLU A 73 -4.76 16.03 -17.06
C GLU A 73 -4.62 15.46 -18.48
N GLU A 74 -4.11 16.26 -19.43
CA GLU A 74 -3.82 15.81 -20.79
C GLU A 74 -2.69 14.76 -20.80
N ALA A 75 -1.62 14.99 -20.06
CA ALA A 75 -0.53 14.03 -19.94
C ALA A 75 -1.01 12.70 -19.30
N GLN A 76 -1.84 12.75 -18.27
CA GLN A 76 -2.46 11.55 -17.69
C GLN A 76 -3.29 10.78 -18.72
N ARG A 77 -4.12 11.48 -19.51
CA ARG A 77 -4.89 10.83 -20.58
C ARG A 77 -3.99 10.19 -21.63
N MET A 78 -2.91 10.86 -22.02
CA MET A 78 -1.95 10.31 -22.97
C MET A 78 -1.23 9.08 -22.41
N MET A 79 -0.78 9.11 -21.16
CA MET A 79 -0.11 7.97 -20.52
C MET A 79 -1.06 6.77 -20.44
N ARG A 80 -2.30 7.01 -20.02
CA ARG A 80 -3.34 5.99 -20.00
C ARG A 80 -3.58 5.40 -21.39
N SER A 81 -3.70 6.23 -22.41
CA SER A 81 -3.87 5.79 -23.80
C SER A 81 -2.69 4.92 -24.28
N ASP A 82 -1.46 5.28 -23.91
CA ASP A 82 -0.28 4.50 -24.26
C ASP A 82 -0.24 3.14 -23.52
N ILE A 83 -0.67 3.08 -22.26
CA ILE A 83 -0.84 1.83 -21.50
C ILE A 83 -1.91 0.94 -22.15
N GLU A 84 -3.07 1.50 -22.51
CA GLU A 84 -4.14 0.78 -23.21
C GLU A 84 -3.66 0.25 -24.57
N GLY A 85 -2.93 1.08 -25.32
CA GLY A 85 -2.33 0.68 -26.59
C GLY A 85 -1.32 -0.46 -26.42
N LEU A 86 -0.48 -0.39 -25.39
CA LEU A 86 0.47 -1.46 -25.06
C LEU A 86 -0.22 -2.76 -24.67
N HIS A 87 -1.27 -2.73 -23.85
CA HIS A 87 -2.03 -3.94 -23.51
C HIS A 87 -2.56 -4.65 -24.76
N LYS A 88 -2.99 -3.88 -25.77
CA LYS A 88 -3.44 -4.39 -27.07
C LYS A 88 -2.28 -4.95 -27.90
N THR A 89 -1.16 -4.22 -28.02
CA THR A 89 0.02 -4.66 -28.76
C THR A 89 0.60 -5.95 -28.18
N LEU A 90 0.69 -6.02 -26.84
CA LEU A 90 1.23 -7.14 -26.08
C LEU A 90 0.21 -8.26 -25.85
N LYS A 91 -1.03 -8.12 -26.33
CA LYS A 91 -2.11 -9.13 -26.26
C LYS A 91 -2.36 -9.68 -24.85
N THR A 92 -2.33 -8.81 -23.84
CA THR A 92 -2.47 -9.18 -22.42
C THR A 92 -3.90 -9.57 -21.98
N GLU A 93 -4.87 -9.59 -22.91
CA GLU A 93 -6.31 -9.80 -22.66
C GLU A 93 -6.99 -8.77 -21.74
N ILE A 94 -6.27 -7.71 -21.35
CA ILE A 94 -6.81 -6.60 -20.54
C ILE A 94 -7.28 -5.48 -21.48
N GLU A 95 -8.56 -5.11 -21.37
CA GLU A 95 -9.13 -4.02 -22.13
C GLU A 95 -9.04 -2.69 -21.36
N GLY A 96 -9.09 -1.55 -22.09
CA GLY A 96 -9.06 -0.23 -21.45
C GLY A 96 -10.22 0.02 -20.47
N SER A 97 -11.36 -0.67 -20.63
CA SER A 97 -12.47 -0.65 -19.68
C SER A 97 -12.21 -1.43 -18.38
N ASP A 98 -11.19 -2.27 -18.34
CA ASP A 98 -10.84 -3.04 -17.15
C ASP A 98 -9.88 -2.28 -16.23
N LEU A 99 -9.03 -1.41 -16.76
CA LEU A 99 -8.03 -0.67 -15.96
C LEU A 99 -8.66 0.12 -14.80
N PRO A 100 -9.77 0.86 -14.96
CA PRO A 100 -10.42 1.51 -13.82
C PRO A 100 -10.93 0.53 -12.76
N LYS A 101 -11.50 -0.61 -13.19
CA LYS A 101 -12.01 -1.66 -12.28
C LYS A 101 -10.87 -2.32 -11.51
N LEU A 102 -9.74 -2.57 -12.18
CA LEU A 102 -8.54 -3.13 -11.59
C LEU A 102 -7.92 -2.17 -10.57
N ARG A 103 -7.87 -0.87 -10.90
CA ARG A 103 -7.46 0.18 -9.96
C ARG A 103 -8.35 0.21 -8.72
N GLU A 104 -9.67 0.26 -8.88
CA GLU A 104 -10.61 0.28 -7.76
C GLU A 104 -10.47 -0.98 -6.88
N PHE A 105 -10.33 -2.14 -7.50
CA PHE A 105 -10.09 -3.39 -6.80
C PHE A 105 -8.80 -3.32 -5.96
N MET A 106 -7.68 -2.88 -6.55
CA MET A 106 -6.41 -2.75 -5.85
C MET A 106 -6.47 -1.72 -4.72
N LEU A 107 -7.14 -0.58 -4.92
CA LEU A 107 -7.37 0.42 -3.86
C LEU A 107 -8.15 -0.19 -2.69
N GLY A 108 -9.19 -0.99 -2.97
CA GLY A 108 -9.97 -1.69 -1.95
C GLY A 108 -9.15 -2.73 -1.18
N LEU A 109 -8.19 -3.41 -1.82
CA LEU A 109 -7.22 -4.26 -1.10
C LEU A 109 -6.26 -3.42 -0.25
N ALA A 110 -5.81 -2.31 -0.80
CA ALA A 110 -4.88 -1.41 -0.14
C ALA A 110 -5.44 -0.83 1.17
N GLU A 111 -6.75 -0.56 1.23
CA GLU A 111 -7.45 -0.15 2.45
C GLU A 111 -7.50 -1.26 3.50
N GLN A 112 -7.64 -2.52 3.09
CA GLN A 112 -7.64 -3.67 3.99
C GLN A 112 -6.25 -3.99 4.56
N ILE A 113 -5.17 -3.58 3.89
CA ILE A 113 -3.79 -3.82 4.32
C ILE A 113 -3.28 -2.76 5.30
N LYS A 114 -3.90 -1.57 5.37
CA LYS A 114 -3.49 -0.41 6.21
C LYS A 114 -3.62 -0.62 7.73
N VAL A 115 -3.74 -1.85 8.21
CA VAL A 115 -3.93 -2.14 9.63
C VAL A 115 -2.57 -2.04 10.34
N GLY A 116 -2.45 -1.13 11.31
CA GLY A 116 -1.20 -0.84 12.03
C GLY A 116 -0.74 -1.97 12.96
N GLU A 117 0.33 -1.76 13.72
CA GLU A 117 0.88 -2.81 14.63
C GLU A 117 -0.14 -3.28 15.70
N ASP A 118 -1.05 -2.39 16.10
CA ASP A 118 -2.15 -2.62 17.06
C ASP A 118 -3.38 -3.30 16.44
N ALA A 119 -3.32 -3.65 15.17
CA ALA A 119 -4.36 -4.40 14.49
C ALA A 119 -4.67 -5.72 15.19
N GLU A 120 -5.95 -6.09 15.22
CA GLU A 120 -6.37 -7.44 15.59
C GLU A 120 -5.63 -8.48 14.74
N ILE A 121 -5.33 -9.65 15.33
CA ILE A 121 -4.55 -10.71 14.68
C ILE A 121 -5.16 -11.10 13.33
N GLU A 122 -6.49 -11.19 13.25
CA GLU A 122 -7.19 -11.50 12.00
C GLU A 122 -6.88 -10.49 10.88
N ALA A 123 -6.86 -9.20 11.21
CA ALA A 123 -6.62 -8.14 10.25
C ALA A 123 -5.16 -8.15 9.76
N ARG A 124 -4.19 -8.43 10.65
CA ARG A 124 -2.77 -8.61 10.29
C ARG A 124 -2.57 -9.82 9.38
N VAL A 125 -3.15 -10.95 9.76
CA VAL A 125 -3.11 -12.20 9.00
C VAL A 125 -3.65 -11.98 7.59
N LYS A 126 -4.81 -11.32 7.48
CA LYS A 126 -5.40 -10.97 6.19
C LYS A 126 -4.50 -10.04 5.39
N GLY A 127 -3.90 -9.03 6.02
CA GLY A 127 -2.93 -8.13 5.39
C GLY A 127 -1.71 -8.88 4.85
N ALA A 128 -1.12 -9.77 5.65
CA ALA A 128 0.03 -10.58 5.26
C ALA A 128 -0.29 -11.51 4.08
N ALA A 129 -1.45 -12.18 4.12
CA ALA A 129 -1.93 -13.03 3.02
C ALA A 129 -2.11 -12.22 1.72
N LEU A 130 -2.75 -11.06 1.79
CA LEU A 130 -2.95 -10.19 0.61
C LEU A 130 -1.61 -9.68 0.05
N MET A 131 -0.69 -9.24 0.92
CA MET A 131 0.64 -8.80 0.49
C MET A 131 1.44 -9.93 -0.17
N ALA A 132 1.32 -11.16 0.33
CA ALA A 132 1.96 -12.31 -0.29
C ALA A 132 1.40 -12.59 -1.69
N ILE A 133 0.08 -12.56 -1.86
CA ILE A 133 -0.57 -12.73 -3.17
C ILE A 133 -0.12 -11.63 -4.14
N ILE A 134 -0.13 -10.36 -3.70
CA ILE A 134 0.25 -9.21 -4.52
C ILE A 134 1.71 -9.32 -4.95
N GLY A 135 2.61 -9.72 -4.05
CA GLY A 135 4.01 -9.94 -4.35
C GLY A 135 4.23 -11.04 -5.40
N GLN A 136 3.61 -12.21 -5.20
CA GLN A 136 3.71 -13.33 -6.16
C GLN A 136 3.09 -12.97 -7.52
N ALA A 137 1.96 -12.26 -7.53
CA ALA A 137 1.35 -11.76 -8.76
C ALA A 137 2.24 -10.73 -9.46
N GLY A 138 3.00 -9.93 -8.71
CA GLY A 138 3.95 -8.97 -9.26
C GLY A 138 5.09 -9.64 -9.99
N GLU A 139 5.64 -10.72 -9.42
CA GLU A 139 6.68 -11.53 -10.06
C GLU A 139 6.22 -12.10 -11.40
N HIS A 140 5.08 -12.81 -11.38
CA HIS A 140 4.53 -13.37 -12.61
C HIS A 140 4.12 -12.30 -13.63
N ALA A 141 3.58 -11.16 -13.18
CA ALA A 141 3.25 -10.06 -14.08
C ALA A 141 4.49 -9.50 -14.80
N TRP A 142 5.63 -9.44 -14.10
CA TRP A 142 6.89 -9.01 -14.70
C TRP A 142 7.40 -10.02 -15.74
N GLU A 143 7.37 -11.31 -15.42
CA GLU A 143 7.72 -12.39 -16.35
C GLU A 143 6.82 -12.38 -17.60
N MET A 144 5.50 -12.29 -17.39
CA MET A 144 4.52 -12.20 -18.47
C MET A 144 4.74 -10.98 -19.36
N LEU A 145 5.04 -9.81 -18.77
CA LEU A 145 5.34 -8.61 -19.54
C LEU A 145 6.56 -8.85 -20.45
N ASN A 146 7.67 -9.35 -19.90
CA ASN A 146 8.89 -9.59 -20.68
C ASN A 146 8.66 -10.59 -21.81
N ALA A 147 7.95 -11.68 -21.54
CA ALA A 147 7.63 -12.67 -22.56
C ALA A 147 6.71 -12.11 -23.65
N SER A 148 5.70 -11.32 -23.27
CA SER A 148 4.81 -10.65 -24.22
C SER A 148 5.54 -9.62 -25.08
N MET A 149 6.47 -8.87 -24.48
CA MET A 149 7.33 -7.93 -25.20
C MET A 149 8.22 -8.66 -26.21
N GLN A 150 8.86 -9.75 -25.80
CA GLN A 150 9.67 -10.57 -26.69
C GLN A 150 8.86 -11.10 -27.88
N GLN A 151 7.64 -11.60 -27.65
CA GLN A 151 6.74 -12.08 -28.70
C GLN A 151 6.28 -10.96 -29.65
N ALA A 152 6.09 -9.74 -29.13
CA ALA A 152 5.70 -8.58 -29.92
C ALA A 152 6.87 -7.88 -30.64
N GLY A 153 8.12 -8.30 -30.37
CA GLY A 153 9.31 -7.59 -30.85
C GLY A 153 9.50 -6.21 -30.21
N GLU A 154 8.97 -6.02 -29.01
CA GLU A 154 9.08 -4.80 -28.22
C GLU A 154 10.31 -4.87 -27.33
N GLU A 155 11.06 -3.77 -27.25
CA GLU A 155 12.23 -3.65 -26.37
C GLU A 155 11.97 -2.67 -25.23
N TRP A 156 12.63 -2.91 -24.10
CA TRP A 156 12.73 -1.90 -23.05
C TRP A 156 13.49 -0.68 -23.58
N PRO A 157 13.06 0.55 -23.21
CA PRO A 157 13.73 1.76 -23.65
C PRO A 157 15.18 1.80 -23.15
N GLU A 158 16.07 2.37 -23.97
CA GLU A 158 17.47 2.51 -23.61
C GLU A 158 17.64 3.47 -22.42
N PRO A 159 18.53 3.15 -21.47
CA PRO A 159 18.81 4.03 -20.35
C PRO A 159 19.51 5.32 -20.86
N ASP A 160 19.10 6.45 -20.30
CA ASP A 160 19.68 7.75 -20.60
C ASP A 160 20.95 8.02 -19.77
N GLY A 161 21.73 9.03 -20.16
CA GLY A 161 22.89 9.51 -19.40
C GLY A 161 24.20 8.80 -19.69
N LEU A 162 24.27 7.92 -20.69
CA LEU A 162 25.54 7.35 -21.16
C LEU A 162 26.33 8.35 -22.02
N PRO A 163 27.68 8.34 -21.94
CA PRO A 163 28.52 9.17 -22.79
C PRO A 163 28.26 8.90 -24.29
N PRO A 164 28.37 9.92 -25.18
CA PRO A 164 28.18 9.74 -26.62
C PRO A 164 29.12 8.71 -27.28
N ASN A 165 30.23 8.40 -26.63
CA ASN A 165 31.25 7.45 -27.06
C ASN A 165 31.20 6.11 -26.29
N ALA A 166 30.10 5.82 -25.60
CA ALA A 166 29.94 4.57 -24.86
C ALA A 166 29.97 3.36 -25.81
N THR A 167 30.65 2.30 -25.38
CA THR A 167 30.76 1.04 -26.15
C THR A 167 29.44 0.25 -26.08
N LYS A 168 29.23 -0.65 -27.04
CA LYS A 168 28.07 -1.56 -27.03
C LYS A 168 27.97 -2.38 -25.73
N GLU A 169 29.11 -2.77 -25.17
CA GLU A 169 29.21 -3.49 -23.90
C GLU A 169 28.74 -2.61 -22.72
N GLN A 170 29.11 -1.33 -22.71
CA GLN A 170 28.64 -0.38 -21.69
C GLN A 170 27.13 -0.15 -21.77
N PHE A 171 26.58 -0.04 -22.98
CA PHE A 171 25.13 0.03 -23.17
C PHE A 171 24.41 -1.24 -22.70
N ALA A 172 24.96 -2.42 -23.00
CA ALA A 172 24.38 -3.70 -22.55
C ALA A 172 24.37 -3.80 -21.02
N LEU A 173 25.50 -3.48 -20.36
CA LEU A 173 25.61 -3.51 -18.90
C LEU A 173 24.69 -2.48 -18.23
N ALA A 174 24.58 -1.28 -18.79
CA ALA A 174 23.67 -0.24 -18.29
C ALA A 174 22.21 -0.65 -18.44
N ARG A 175 21.85 -1.29 -19.57
CA ARG A 175 20.52 -1.83 -19.83
C ARG A 175 20.17 -2.91 -18.80
N GLU A 176 21.06 -3.88 -18.59
CA GLU A 176 20.86 -4.95 -17.59
C GLU A 176 20.65 -4.39 -16.19
N ARG A 177 21.52 -3.49 -15.72
CA ARG A 177 21.38 -2.84 -14.41
C ARG A 177 20.08 -2.05 -14.30
N SER A 178 19.75 -1.25 -15.31
CA SER A 178 18.52 -0.48 -15.32
C SER A 178 17.29 -1.39 -15.24
N LEU A 179 17.29 -2.53 -15.94
CA LEU A 179 16.18 -3.48 -15.86
C LEU A 179 16.04 -4.12 -14.48
N THR A 180 17.16 -4.46 -13.82
CA THR A 180 17.15 -4.95 -12.44
C THR A 180 16.56 -3.89 -11.50
N ASP A 181 17.04 -2.65 -11.56
CA ASP A 181 16.56 -1.56 -10.70
C ASP A 181 15.05 -1.31 -10.92
N VAL A 182 14.61 -1.32 -12.18
CA VAL A 182 13.20 -1.07 -12.54
C VAL A 182 12.31 -2.20 -12.07
N ARG A 183 12.77 -3.45 -12.18
CA ARG A 183 12.08 -4.62 -11.65
C ARG A 183 11.93 -4.51 -10.14
N GLU A 184 13.02 -4.25 -9.41
CA GLU A 184 13.00 -4.11 -7.95
C GLU A 184 12.09 -2.97 -7.50
N LEU A 185 12.16 -1.81 -8.18
CA LEU A 185 11.27 -0.68 -7.93
C LEU A 185 9.80 -1.01 -8.19
N PHE A 186 9.49 -1.85 -9.18
CA PHE A 186 8.14 -2.32 -9.47
C PHE A 186 7.63 -3.28 -8.40
N LEU A 187 8.42 -4.30 -8.05
CA LEU A 187 8.06 -5.32 -7.06
C LEU A 187 7.95 -4.74 -5.65
N GLY A 188 8.67 -3.66 -5.36
CA GLY A 188 8.60 -2.92 -4.09
C GLY A 188 7.43 -1.94 -3.99
N LEU A 189 6.57 -1.80 -5.01
CA LEU A 189 5.47 -0.83 -4.97
C LEU A 189 4.39 -1.26 -3.95
N PRO A 190 3.89 -0.33 -3.11
CA PRO A 190 2.73 -0.61 -2.29
C PRO A 190 1.47 -0.76 -3.15
N PRO A 191 0.43 -1.47 -2.67
CA PRO A 191 -0.80 -1.73 -3.44
C PRO A 191 -1.49 -0.47 -3.98
N GLN A 192 -1.45 0.64 -3.23
CA GLN A 192 -1.97 1.92 -3.71
C GLN A 192 -1.20 2.43 -4.94
N ALA A 193 0.13 2.31 -4.94
CA ALA A 193 0.94 2.75 -6.08
C ALA A 193 0.75 1.85 -7.31
N ILE A 194 0.58 0.53 -7.11
CA ILE A 194 0.20 -0.40 -8.19
C ILE A 194 -1.14 0.02 -8.81
N ALA A 195 -2.13 0.34 -7.97
CA ALA A 195 -3.45 0.77 -8.42
C ALA A 195 -3.40 2.05 -9.28
N GLU A 196 -2.64 3.06 -8.85
CA GLU A 196 -2.47 4.30 -9.60
C GLU A 196 -1.68 4.09 -10.90
N LEU A 197 -0.62 3.28 -10.84
CA LEU A 197 0.22 2.97 -11.99
C LEU A 197 -0.54 2.22 -13.10
N THR A 198 -1.55 1.42 -12.74
CA THR A 198 -2.44 0.72 -13.68
C THR A 198 -3.12 1.67 -14.68
N ILE A 199 -3.37 2.93 -14.29
CA ILE A 199 -3.95 3.96 -15.15
C ILE A 199 -2.93 5.07 -15.52
N GLY A 200 -1.64 4.82 -15.29
CA GLY A 200 -0.56 5.74 -15.63
C GLY A 200 -0.39 6.91 -14.66
N VAL A 201 -0.95 6.83 -13.45
CA VAL A 201 -0.81 7.89 -12.44
C VAL A 201 0.45 7.66 -11.61
N VAL A 202 1.39 8.59 -11.66
CA VAL A 202 2.61 8.59 -10.85
C VAL A 202 2.57 9.73 -9.82
N PRO A 203 2.35 9.45 -8.52
CA PRO A 203 2.15 10.50 -7.51
C PRO A 203 3.32 11.48 -7.32
N ALA A 204 4.54 11.09 -7.73
CA ALA A 204 5.71 11.96 -7.68
C ALA A 204 5.67 13.08 -8.74
N TRP A 205 4.92 12.90 -9.84
CA TRP A 205 4.87 13.81 -10.98
C TRP A 205 3.77 14.88 -10.86
N LYS A 206 3.63 15.46 -9.66
CA LYS A 206 2.53 16.38 -9.30
C LYS A 206 2.40 17.64 -10.16
N ILE A 207 3.49 18.05 -10.82
CA ILE A 207 3.58 19.32 -11.56
C ILE A 207 3.55 19.07 -13.06
N SER A 208 4.28 18.07 -13.55
CA SER A 208 4.31 17.71 -14.97
C SER A 208 4.79 16.28 -15.15
N TYR A 209 4.32 15.64 -16.21
CA TYR A 209 4.85 14.36 -16.68
C TYR A 209 6.13 14.59 -17.51
N PRO A 210 6.99 13.57 -17.62
CA PRO A 210 8.09 13.62 -18.57
C PRO A 210 7.58 13.72 -20.01
N ALA A 211 8.43 14.13 -20.95
CA ALA A 211 8.07 14.19 -22.36
C ALA A 211 7.63 12.81 -22.87
N LYS A 212 6.60 12.76 -23.72
CA LYS A 212 6.06 11.50 -24.27
C LYS A 212 7.11 10.64 -24.99
N SER A 213 8.06 11.28 -25.66
CA SER A 213 9.17 10.63 -26.36
C SER A 213 10.33 10.20 -25.46
N SER A 214 10.27 10.49 -24.15
CA SER A 214 11.36 10.16 -23.23
C SER A 214 11.37 8.68 -22.87
N TRP A 215 12.56 8.17 -22.55
CA TRP A 215 12.76 6.82 -22.03
C TRP A 215 11.91 6.55 -20.78
N LEU A 216 11.82 7.54 -19.88
CA LEU A 216 11.10 7.43 -18.61
C LEU A 216 9.60 7.28 -18.83
N TRP A 217 9.03 7.99 -19.80
CA TRP A 217 7.63 7.83 -20.19
C TRP A 217 7.36 6.39 -20.63
N ARG A 218 8.15 5.89 -21.59
CA ARG A 218 7.99 4.52 -22.13
C ARG A 218 8.15 3.46 -21.03
N GLN A 219 9.14 3.62 -20.16
CA GLN A 219 9.36 2.73 -19.03
C GLN A 219 8.16 2.70 -18.09
N VAL A 220 7.58 3.86 -17.76
CA VAL A 220 6.40 3.92 -16.91
C VAL A 220 5.17 3.35 -17.60
N SER A 221 5.00 3.53 -18.91
CA SER A 221 3.91 2.87 -19.65
C SER A 221 4.02 1.34 -19.57
N LEU A 222 5.21 0.78 -19.76
CA LEU A 222 5.44 -0.67 -19.63
C LEU A 222 5.19 -1.17 -18.19
N ARG A 223 5.63 -0.42 -17.17
CA ARG A 223 5.31 -0.76 -15.78
C ARG A 223 3.80 -0.63 -15.48
N GLY A 224 3.10 0.28 -16.15
CA GLY A 224 1.64 0.38 -16.13
C GLY A 224 0.97 -0.89 -16.64
N VAL A 225 1.49 -1.47 -17.71
CA VAL A 225 1.04 -2.78 -18.23
C VAL A 225 1.27 -3.89 -17.21
N ALA A 226 2.48 -3.96 -16.62
CA ALA A 226 2.76 -4.94 -15.56
C ALA A 226 1.83 -4.77 -14.37
N ALA A 227 1.53 -3.54 -13.96
CA ALA A 227 0.57 -3.26 -12.89
C ALA A 227 -0.85 -3.73 -13.24
N GLY A 228 -1.28 -3.57 -14.50
CA GLY A 228 -2.54 -4.11 -15.00
C GLY A 228 -2.59 -5.64 -14.92
N ILE A 229 -1.55 -6.33 -15.41
CA ILE A 229 -1.43 -7.79 -15.34
C ILE A 229 -1.45 -8.27 -13.88
N GLN A 230 -0.63 -7.65 -13.02
CA GLN A 230 -0.58 -7.95 -11.59
C GLN A 230 -1.95 -7.79 -10.92
N SER A 231 -2.66 -6.71 -11.22
CA SER A 231 -3.98 -6.43 -10.65
C SER A 231 -5.03 -7.45 -11.11
N SER A 232 -5.00 -7.84 -12.40
CA SER A 232 -5.91 -8.85 -12.95
C SER A 232 -5.67 -10.23 -12.32
N MET A 233 -4.41 -10.62 -12.19
CA MET A 233 -4.02 -11.88 -11.57
C MET A 233 -4.38 -11.91 -10.08
N THR A 234 -4.07 -10.84 -9.35
CA THR A 234 -4.46 -10.67 -7.94
C THR A 234 -5.96 -10.82 -7.76
N ARG A 235 -6.75 -10.17 -8.63
CA ARG A 235 -8.22 -10.27 -8.60
C ARG A 235 -8.71 -11.69 -8.82
N SER A 236 -8.11 -12.41 -9.76
CA SER A 236 -8.45 -13.80 -10.06
C SER A 236 -8.17 -14.72 -8.87
N VAL A 237 -6.97 -14.61 -8.28
CA VAL A 237 -6.57 -15.37 -7.08
C VAL A 237 -7.48 -15.06 -5.90
N VAL A 238 -7.73 -13.79 -5.59
CA VAL A 238 -8.57 -13.40 -4.45
C VAL A 238 -10.01 -13.86 -4.64
N THR A 239 -10.55 -13.82 -5.86
CA THR A 239 -11.89 -14.34 -6.17
C THR A 239 -11.98 -15.84 -5.91
N GLU A 240 -10.98 -16.60 -6.34
CA GLU A 240 -10.94 -18.06 -6.14
C GLU A 240 -10.75 -18.43 -4.66
N LEU A 241 -9.88 -17.74 -3.94
CA LEU A 241 -9.70 -17.99 -2.52
C LEU A 241 -10.96 -17.64 -1.70
N LYS A 242 -11.73 -16.64 -2.14
CA LYS A 242 -13.04 -16.34 -1.54
C LYS A 242 -14.06 -17.45 -1.77
N SER A 243 -14.06 -18.09 -2.95
CA SER A 243 -14.97 -19.21 -3.22
C SER A 243 -14.59 -20.46 -2.40
N ALA A 244 -13.30 -20.63 -2.07
CA ALA A 244 -12.80 -21.66 -1.16
C ALA A 244 -12.84 -21.28 0.34
N GLY A 245 -13.53 -20.17 0.68
CA GLY A 245 -13.32 -19.42 1.91
C GLY A 245 -13.49 -20.19 3.23
N GLU A 246 -14.51 -21.07 3.35
CA GLU A 246 -14.73 -21.81 4.60
C GLU A 246 -13.65 -22.87 4.86
N ALA A 247 -13.24 -23.60 3.83
CA ALA A 247 -12.21 -24.62 3.94
C ALA A 247 -10.85 -23.99 4.29
N LEU A 248 -10.49 -22.90 3.60
CA LEU A 248 -9.27 -22.15 3.87
C LEU A 248 -9.27 -21.54 5.28
N ARG A 249 -10.40 -20.97 5.71
CA ARG A 249 -10.55 -20.41 7.06
C ARG A 249 -10.40 -21.49 8.12
N SER A 250 -11.04 -22.64 7.96
CA SER A 250 -10.94 -23.76 8.90
C SER A 250 -9.50 -24.26 9.04
N GLU A 251 -8.79 -24.38 7.92
CA GLU A 251 -7.40 -24.80 7.90
C GLU A 251 -6.46 -23.80 8.57
N ILE A 252 -6.61 -22.51 8.25
CA ILE A 252 -5.86 -21.42 8.90
C ILE A 252 -6.13 -21.41 10.39
N LEU A 253 -7.40 -21.49 10.82
CA LEU A 253 -7.76 -21.53 12.24
C LEU A 253 -7.13 -22.73 12.94
N GLY A 254 -7.04 -23.89 12.29
CA GLY A 254 -6.34 -25.06 12.85
C GLY A 254 -4.85 -24.79 13.07
N LEU A 255 -4.16 -24.19 12.08
CA LEU A 255 -2.74 -23.82 12.19
C LEU A 255 -2.50 -22.80 13.31
N VAL A 256 -3.30 -21.73 13.37
CA VAL A 256 -3.19 -20.72 14.43
C VAL A 256 -3.46 -21.34 15.80
N THR A 257 -4.46 -22.19 15.93
CA THR A 257 -4.81 -22.86 17.19
C THR A 257 -3.67 -23.74 17.69
N ASN A 258 -3.03 -24.49 16.80
CA ASN A 258 -1.89 -25.33 17.14
C ASN A 258 -0.69 -24.51 17.65
N GLU A 259 -0.41 -23.37 17.01
CA GLU A 259 0.68 -22.50 17.41
C GLU A 259 0.41 -21.80 18.76
N LEU A 260 -0.82 -21.33 18.96
CA LEU A 260 -1.25 -20.76 20.25
C LEU A 260 -1.22 -21.79 21.38
N ASN A 261 -1.58 -23.04 21.12
CA ASN A 261 -1.49 -24.11 22.12
C ASN A 261 -0.02 -24.41 22.49
N THR A 262 0.88 -24.39 21.50
CA THR A 262 2.33 -24.56 21.72
C THR A 262 2.88 -23.43 22.60
N LEU A 263 2.48 -22.19 22.31
CA LEU A 263 2.85 -21.02 23.11
C LEU A 263 2.30 -21.11 24.54
N ASN A 264 1.02 -21.44 24.71
CA ASN A 264 0.38 -21.60 26.01
C ASN A 264 1.07 -22.68 26.85
N ALA A 265 1.43 -23.81 26.24
CA ALA A 265 2.17 -24.88 26.91
C ALA A 265 3.58 -24.42 27.33
N ALA A 266 4.25 -23.57 26.53
CA ALA A 266 5.56 -23.01 26.88
C ALA A 266 5.47 -22.00 28.03
N ILE A 267 4.44 -21.15 28.05
CA ILE A 267 4.18 -20.20 29.14
C ILE A 267 3.83 -20.93 30.44
N ALA A 268 2.97 -21.96 30.36
CA ALA A 268 2.52 -22.73 31.53
C ALA A 268 3.64 -23.50 32.23
N LYS A 269 4.77 -23.76 31.56
CA LYS A 269 5.95 -24.43 32.14
C LYS A 269 6.76 -23.54 33.10
N GLY A 270 6.49 -22.23 33.14
CA GLY A 270 6.85 -21.32 34.23
C GLY A 270 8.34 -21.14 34.56
N THR A 271 8.92 -20.05 34.06
CA THR A 271 9.84 -19.07 34.70
C THR A 271 10.23 -18.08 33.60
N HIS A 272 9.27 -17.33 33.09
CA HIS A 272 9.52 -16.36 32.01
C HIS A 272 9.33 -14.96 32.57
N SER A 273 10.32 -14.10 32.35
CA SER A 273 10.20 -12.65 32.49
C SER A 273 9.16 -12.08 31.52
N LEU A 274 8.66 -10.88 31.81
CA LEU A 274 7.75 -10.16 30.91
C LEU A 274 8.34 -9.95 29.51
N GLU A 275 9.66 -9.72 29.44
CA GLU A 275 10.39 -9.55 28.19
C GLU A 275 10.46 -10.84 27.37
N GLU A 276 10.67 -11.99 28.03
CA GLU A 276 10.66 -13.31 27.37
C GLU A 276 9.27 -13.67 26.84
N VAL A 277 8.21 -13.38 27.61
CA VAL A 277 6.83 -13.60 27.16
C VAL A 277 6.50 -12.73 25.94
N ASP A 278 6.90 -11.46 25.95
CA ASP A 278 6.68 -10.57 24.81
C ASP A 278 7.47 -11.01 23.56
N HIS A 279 8.73 -11.46 23.73
CA HIS A 279 9.51 -12.03 22.64
C HIS A 279 8.88 -13.31 22.07
N MET A 280 8.38 -14.20 22.94
CA MET A 280 7.67 -15.41 22.53
C MET A 280 6.38 -15.10 21.77
N LEU A 281 5.61 -14.11 22.22
CA LEU A 281 4.41 -13.63 21.51
C LEU A 281 4.73 -13.08 20.12
N ARG A 282 5.78 -12.26 19.99
CA ARG A 282 6.23 -11.74 18.69
C ARG A 282 6.68 -12.86 17.75
N THR A 283 7.39 -13.85 18.29
CA THR A 283 7.86 -15.02 17.52
C THR A 283 6.70 -15.88 17.04
N ALA A 284 5.78 -16.25 17.93
CA ALA A 284 4.58 -17.02 17.58
C ALA A 284 3.70 -16.27 16.56
N ARG A 285 3.56 -14.95 16.72
CA ARG A 285 2.84 -14.10 15.76
C ARG A 285 3.50 -14.14 14.38
N SER A 286 4.82 -14.00 14.30
CA SER A 286 5.56 -14.08 13.04
C SER A 286 5.47 -15.47 12.40
N ALA A 287 5.51 -16.54 13.20
CA ALA A 287 5.31 -17.91 12.72
C ALA A 287 3.91 -18.10 12.12
N VAL A 288 2.86 -17.62 12.79
CA VAL A 288 1.48 -17.65 12.28
C VAL A 288 1.37 -16.88 10.96
N GLU A 289 1.93 -15.67 10.87
CA GLU A 289 1.94 -14.88 9.64
C GLU A 289 2.64 -15.63 8.50
N GLY A 290 3.78 -16.29 8.78
CA GLY A 290 4.53 -17.11 7.83
C GLY A 290 3.75 -18.33 7.33
N LEU A 291 3.17 -19.11 8.23
CA LEU A 291 2.37 -20.29 7.90
C LEU A 291 1.16 -19.94 7.03
N ILE A 292 0.49 -18.84 7.34
CA ILE A 292 -0.70 -18.42 6.58
C ILE A 292 -0.30 -17.92 5.20
N LYS A 293 0.81 -17.17 5.10
CA LYS A 293 1.38 -16.78 3.80
C LYS A 293 1.65 -18.02 2.94
N GLU A 294 2.35 -19.01 3.47
CA GLU A 294 2.68 -20.25 2.76
C GLU A 294 1.40 -20.96 2.29
N ARG A 295 0.44 -21.17 3.20
CA ARG A 295 -0.78 -21.90 2.86
C ARG A 295 -1.66 -21.19 1.83
N VAL A 296 -1.75 -19.86 1.92
CA VAL A 296 -2.48 -19.05 0.93
C VAL A 296 -1.81 -19.15 -0.44
N LEU A 297 -0.48 -19.11 -0.51
CA LEU A 297 0.25 -19.25 -1.76
C LEU A 297 0.11 -20.65 -2.37
N GLU A 298 0.14 -21.72 -1.56
CA GLU A 298 -0.13 -23.08 -2.03
C GLU A 298 -1.52 -23.21 -2.66
N LYS A 299 -2.54 -22.59 -2.06
CA LYS A 299 -3.91 -22.58 -2.61
C LYS A 299 -4.04 -21.69 -3.83
N ALA A 300 -3.23 -20.64 -3.93
CA ALA A 300 -3.19 -19.75 -5.09
C ALA A 300 -2.38 -20.34 -6.26
N ALA A 301 -1.47 -21.29 -6.00
CA ALA A 301 -0.57 -21.86 -7.01
C ALA A 301 -1.27 -22.39 -8.27
N PRO A 302 -2.42 -23.11 -8.20
CA PRO A 302 -3.13 -23.55 -9.41
C PRO A 302 -3.67 -22.41 -10.26
N VAL A 303 -3.95 -21.25 -9.66
CA VAL A 303 -4.37 -20.05 -10.39
C VAL A 303 -3.15 -19.41 -11.03
N PHE A 304 -2.05 -19.24 -10.29
CA PHE A 304 -0.79 -18.71 -10.83
C PHE A 304 -0.24 -19.57 -11.98
N ALA A 305 -0.38 -20.90 -11.91
CA ALA A 305 0.06 -21.81 -12.97
C ALA A 305 -0.66 -21.57 -14.31
N ARG A 306 -1.85 -20.96 -14.32
CA ARG A 306 -2.55 -20.56 -15.57
C ARG A 306 -1.88 -19.39 -16.28
N TYR A 307 -0.97 -18.69 -15.59
CA TYR A 307 -0.24 -17.52 -16.06
C TYR A 307 1.25 -17.78 -16.28
N ALA A 308 1.72 -19.01 -16.05
CA ALA A 308 3.09 -19.39 -16.37
C ALA A 308 3.29 -19.33 -17.90
N VAL A 309 4.31 -18.59 -18.33
CA VAL A 309 4.64 -18.40 -19.75
C VAL A 309 5.70 -19.40 -20.20
#